data_AF-A0A7S0NYA9-F1
#
_entry.id   AF-A0A7S0NYA9-F1
#
_cell.length_a   1.000
_cell.length_b   1.000
_cell.length_c   1.000
_cell.angle_alpha   90.00
_cell.angle_beta   90.00
_cell.angle_gamma   90.00
#
_symmetry.space_group_name_H-M   'P 1'
#
loop_
_entity.id
_entity.type
_entity.pdbx_description
1 polymer ?
#
loop_
_entity_poly.entity_id
_entity_poly.type
_entity_poly.pdbx_seq_one_letter_code
_entity_poly.pdbx_strand_id
1 'polypeptide(L)'
;AGHCWPQDNGIAPCGGPLPYQNCGYDGPGDLLRHLYGELAPPALDIVHPSLRLFDQRPFDESGSVGLHSFGRVYVPAACATRRCKLHVSLHGCGTPFALMGLLATTLSFNKHAETNDIVVLWPQKAAEVLTPGATWEERQGCWDGYGQTGAEYDTQSGAQMQAVRKMIEALAGTNMMSVHAAEPASKTMQMLRTPRPDP
;
A
#
# COMPACT_ATOMS: atom_id res chain seq x y z
N ALA A 1 23.39 0.32 -11.07
CA ALA A 1 21.96 0.58 -11.36
C ALA A 1 21.72 2.09 -11.39
N GLY A 2 20.77 2.56 -12.20
CA GLY A 2 20.27 3.95 -12.12
C GLY A 2 19.16 4.08 -11.06
N HIS A 3 18.49 5.23 -10.99
CA HIS A 3 17.33 5.42 -10.12
C HIS A 3 16.09 4.73 -10.70
N CYS A 4 15.89 3.45 -10.33
CA CYS A 4 14.83 2.59 -10.85
C CYS A 4 14.47 1.49 -9.86
N TRP A 5 13.40 0.75 -10.15
CA TRP A 5 13.18 -0.56 -9.55
C TRP A 5 14.04 -1.61 -10.26
N PRO A 6 15.03 -2.22 -9.56
CA PRO A 6 15.86 -3.22 -10.18
C PRO A 6 15.07 -4.52 -10.34
N GLN A 7 15.00 -5.01 -11.57
CA GLN A 7 14.27 -6.22 -11.95
C GLN A 7 15.19 -7.17 -12.72
N ASP A 8 14.85 -8.45 -12.78
CA ASP A 8 15.50 -9.45 -13.63
C ASP A 8 14.78 -9.64 -14.99
N ASN A 9 13.61 -9.01 -15.13
CA ASN A 9 12.71 -9.13 -16.27
C ASN A 9 12.29 -7.79 -16.89
N GLY A 10 13.00 -6.70 -16.56
CA GLY A 10 12.71 -5.37 -17.13
C GLY A 10 12.90 -5.33 -18.65
N ILE A 11 12.31 -4.34 -19.32
CA ILE A 11 12.41 -4.17 -20.78
C ILE A 11 13.48 -3.15 -21.20
N ALA A 12 14.03 -2.39 -20.26
CA ALA A 12 15.09 -1.41 -20.48
C ALA A 12 16.42 -1.88 -19.87
N PRO A 13 17.58 -1.49 -20.43
CA PRO A 13 18.87 -1.84 -19.84
C PRO A 13 19.09 -1.17 -18.48
N CYS A 14 19.80 -1.84 -17.58
CA CYS A 14 20.22 -1.28 -16.30
C CYS A 14 21.12 -0.04 -16.48
N GLY A 15 20.91 0.98 -15.65
CA GLY A 15 21.62 2.27 -15.71
C GLY A 15 20.97 3.31 -16.62
N GLY A 16 19.86 2.98 -17.30
CA GLY A 16 19.12 3.92 -18.15
C GLY A 16 18.25 4.92 -17.37
N PRO A 17 17.50 5.79 -18.06
CA PRO A 17 16.61 6.76 -17.43
C PRO A 17 15.20 6.22 -17.12
N LEU A 18 14.86 5.02 -17.63
CA LEU A 18 13.52 4.44 -17.49
C LEU A 18 13.35 3.73 -16.14
N PRO A 19 12.17 3.75 -15.50
CA PRO A 19 11.99 3.17 -14.17
C PRO A 19 11.88 1.62 -14.15
N TYR A 20 11.78 0.98 -15.31
CA TYR A 20 11.58 -0.48 -15.49
C TYR A 20 12.81 -1.18 -16.09
N GLN A 21 13.89 -1.25 -15.34
CA GLN A 21 15.19 -1.73 -15.84
C GLN A 21 15.43 -3.19 -15.53
N ASN A 22 16.00 -3.92 -16.50
CA ASN A 22 16.58 -5.24 -16.28
C ASN A 22 18.02 -5.10 -15.77
N CYS A 23 18.17 -5.25 -14.47
CA CYS A 23 19.44 -5.27 -13.76
C CYS A 23 19.90 -6.69 -13.40
N GLY A 24 19.23 -7.74 -13.91
CA GLY A 24 19.53 -9.13 -13.56
C GLY A 24 19.34 -9.44 -12.07
N TYR A 25 18.49 -8.66 -11.39
CA TYR A 25 18.29 -8.70 -9.95
C TYR A 25 16.79 -8.60 -9.64
N ASP A 26 16.23 -9.64 -9.05
CA ASP A 26 14.84 -9.68 -8.60
C ASP A 26 14.66 -8.89 -7.28
N GLY A 27 14.75 -7.56 -7.38
CA GLY A 27 14.61 -6.68 -6.23
C GLY A 27 13.30 -6.85 -5.46
N PRO A 28 12.14 -6.94 -6.13
CA PRO A 28 10.88 -7.21 -5.43
C PRO A 28 10.87 -8.57 -4.72
N GLY A 29 11.37 -9.62 -5.35
CA GLY A 29 11.47 -10.95 -4.73
C GLY A 29 12.37 -10.96 -3.51
N ASP A 30 13.54 -10.33 -3.60
CA ASP A 30 14.47 -10.22 -2.47
C ASP A 30 13.91 -9.38 -1.32
N LEU A 31 13.19 -8.30 -1.62
CA LEU A 31 12.47 -7.54 -0.61
C LEU A 31 11.43 -8.40 0.11
N LEU A 32 10.60 -9.14 -0.64
CA LEU A 32 9.59 -10.00 -0.04
C LEU A 32 10.22 -11.13 0.79
N ARG A 33 11.32 -11.73 0.32
CA ARG A 33 12.09 -12.74 1.08
C ARG A 33 12.65 -12.17 2.38
N HIS A 34 13.19 -10.96 2.34
CA HIS A 34 13.69 -10.29 3.53
C HIS A 34 12.60 -10.08 4.58
N LEU A 35 11.40 -9.67 4.16
CA LEU A 35 10.29 -9.37 5.07
C LEU A 35 9.56 -10.62 5.58
N TYR A 36 9.40 -11.64 4.74
CA TYR A 36 8.52 -12.78 5.04
C TYR A 36 9.24 -14.12 5.20
N GLY A 37 10.56 -14.15 5.03
CA GLY A 37 11.38 -15.35 5.09
C GLY A 37 11.39 -16.12 3.78
N GLU A 38 11.47 -17.45 3.87
CA GLU A 38 11.44 -18.31 2.69
C GLU A 38 10.13 -18.14 1.90
N LEU A 39 10.26 -18.03 0.58
CA LEU A 39 9.15 -17.95 -0.37
C LEU A 39 9.22 -19.14 -1.33
N ALA A 40 8.06 -19.67 -1.71
CA ALA A 40 7.92 -20.52 -2.87
C ALA A 40 8.39 -19.77 -4.13
N PRO A 41 8.88 -20.48 -5.17
CA PRO A 41 9.25 -19.86 -6.43
C PRO A 41 8.10 -18.99 -6.99
N PRO A 42 8.41 -17.86 -7.65
CA PRO A 42 7.39 -17.00 -8.23
C PRO A 42 6.64 -17.74 -9.34
N ALA A 43 5.38 -17.36 -9.57
CA ALA A 43 4.65 -17.80 -10.76
C ALA A 43 5.37 -17.35 -12.04
N LEU A 44 5.18 -18.09 -13.14
CA LEU A 44 5.70 -17.69 -14.46
C LEU A 44 5.10 -16.34 -14.90
N ASP A 45 3.81 -16.15 -14.64
CA ASP A 45 3.09 -14.93 -14.91
C ASP A 45 2.01 -14.68 -13.84
N ILE A 46 1.48 -13.45 -13.82
CA ILE A 46 0.37 -13.08 -12.93
C ILE A 46 -0.96 -13.60 -13.45
N VAL A 47 -1.95 -13.72 -12.56
CA VAL A 47 -3.34 -13.93 -12.94
C VAL A 47 -3.98 -12.55 -13.14
N HIS A 48 -4.12 -12.09 -14.39
CA HIS A 48 -4.59 -10.72 -14.68
C HIS A 48 -5.90 -10.33 -13.96
N PRO A 49 -6.94 -11.19 -13.86
CA PRO A 49 -8.15 -10.87 -13.09
C PRO A 49 -7.93 -10.67 -11.57
N SER A 50 -6.80 -11.12 -11.03
CA SER A 50 -6.39 -10.89 -9.64
C SER A 50 -5.86 -9.46 -9.43
N LEU A 51 -5.39 -8.78 -10.49
CA LEU A 51 -5.01 -7.36 -10.44
C LEU A 51 -6.24 -6.47 -10.69
N ARG A 52 -6.73 -5.84 -9.63
CA ARG A 52 -7.99 -5.08 -9.64
C ARG A 52 -7.74 -3.60 -9.38
N LEU A 53 -8.60 -2.75 -9.93
CA LEU A 53 -8.69 -1.36 -9.51
C LEU A 53 -9.58 -1.24 -8.27
N PHE A 54 -9.27 -0.29 -7.40
CA PHE A 54 -10.14 0.10 -6.31
C PHE A 54 -10.24 1.63 -6.21
N ASP A 55 -11.37 2.10 -5.70
CA ASP A 55 -11.63 3.53 -5.49
C ASP A 55 -10.86 4.06 -4.29
N GLN A 56 -10.04 5.09 -4.50
CA GLN A 56 -9.25 5.70 -3.44
C GLN A 56 -9.91 6.93 -2.80
N ARG A 57 -10.99 7.46 -3.38
CA ARG A 57 -11.66 8.68 -2.90
C ARG A 57 -12.11 8.59 -1.43
N PRO A 58 -12.60 7.45 -0.91
CA PRO A 58 -12.91 7.31 0.52
C PRO A 58 -11.71 7.46 1.46
N PHE A 59 -10.47 7.38 0.93
CA PHE A 59 -9.24 7.51 1.71
C PHE A 59 -8.59 8.90 1.57
N ASP A 60 -9.19 9.81 0.81
CA ASP A 60 -8.76 11.18 0.58
C ASP A 60 -9.96 12.13 0.44
N GLU A 61 -10.88 12.06 1.40
CA GLU A 61 -12.15 12.81 1.34
C GLU A 61 -11.94 14.34 1.30
N SER A 62 -10.90 14.84 1.95
CA SER A 62 -10.52 16.26 1.92
C SER A 62 -9.79 16.67 0.64
N GLY A 63 -9.31 15.70 -0.15
CA GLY A 63 -8.41 15.93 -1.29
C GLY A 63 -6.99 16.35 -0.89
N SER A 64 -6.68 16.45 0.41
CA SER A 64 -5.40 16.95 0.92
C SER A 64 -4.30 15.90 0.93
N VAL A 65 -4.63 14.62 0.73
CA VAL A 65 -3.65 13.54 0.59
C VAL A 65 -3.11 13.52 -0.84
N GLY A 66 -3.91 13.98 -1.81
CA GLY A 66 -3.58 14.09 -3.23
C GLY A 66 -3.51 12.72 -3.91
N LEU A 67 -4.44 11.83 -3.60
CA LEU A 67 -4.54 10.51 -4.22
C LEU A 67 -5.16 10.61 -5.62
N HIS A 68 -4.75 9.72 -6.52
CA HIS A 68 -5.50 9.48 -7.75
C HIS A 68 -6.86 8.85 -7.40
N SER A 69 -7.88 9.00 -8.25
CA SER A 69 -9.20 8.39 -7.96
C SER A 69 -9.16 6.87 -7.82
N PHE A 70 -8.16 6.23 -8.44
CA PHE A 70 -8.00 4.78 -8.43
C PHE A 70 -6.59 4.35 -8.02
N GLY A 71 -6.52 3.29 -7.23
CA GLY A 71 -5.33 2.49 -6.94
C GLY A 71 -5.46 1.09 -7.52
N ARG A 72 -4.47 0.24 -7.27
CA ARG A 72 -4.49 -1.17 -7.67
C ARG A 72 -4.33 -2.10 -6.47
N VAL A 73 -4.89 -3.29 -6.55
CA VAL A 73 -4.65 -4.37 -5.60
C VAL A 73 -4.54 -5.69 -6.33
N TYR A 74 -3.53 -6.48 -6.00
CA TYR A 74 -3.39 -7.85 -6.46
C TYR A 74 -3.87 -8.80 -5.36
N VAL A 75 -4.94 -9.55 -5.62
CA VAL A 75 -5.53 -10.50 -4.67
C VAL A 75 -5.48 -11.90 -5.27
N PRO A 76 -4.52 -12.76 -4.85
CA PRO A 76 -4.50 -14.16 -5.28
C PRO A 76 -5.84 -14.84 -4.99
N ALA A 77 -6.28 -15.74 -5.86
CA ALA A 77 -7.59 -16.39 -5.71
C ALA A 77 -7.73 -17.11 -4.37
N ALA A 78 -6.62 -17.65 -3.87
CA ALA A 78 -6.59 -18.33 -2.59
C ALA A 78 -6.86 -17.39 -1.40
N CYS A 79 -6.55 -16.09 -1.50
CA CYS A 79 -6.82 -15.11 -0.45
C CYS A 79 -8.31 -14.77 -0.29
N ALA A 80 -9.19 -15.29 -1.17
CA ALA A 80 -10.63 -15.12 -1.01
C ALA A 80 -11.21 -15.98 0.13
N THR A 81 -10.53 -17.08 0.51
CA THR A 81 -11.09 -18.08 1.45
C THR A 81 -10.20 -18.36 2.66
N ARG A 82 -9.03 -17.72 2.76
CA ARG A 82 -8.09 -17.90 3.87
C ARG A 82 -7.28 -16.63 4.16
N ARG A 83 -6.63 -16.63 5.31
CA ARG A 83 -5.79 -15.51 5.75
C ARG A 83 -4.55 -15.42 4.87
N CYS A 84 -4.26 -14.20 4.41
CA CYS A 84 -3.09 -13.87 3.61
C CYS A 84 -2.26 -12.77 4.28
N LYS A 85 -0.99 -12.70 3.89
CA LYS A 85 -0.10 -11.58 4.20
C LYS A 85 -0.49 -10.38 3.33
N LEU A 86 -0.07 -9.18 3.71
CA LEU A 86 -0.26 -7.96 2.92
C LEU A 86 1.07 -7.25 2.75
N HIS A 87 1.41 -6.92 1.50
CA HIS A 87 2.51 -6.05 1.15
C HIS A 87 1.96 -4.77 0.51
N VAL A 88 2.44 -3.60 0.93
CA VAL A 88 2.09 -2.31 0.33
C VAL A 88 3.27 -1.83 -0.49
N SER A 89 3.07 -1.71 -1.81
CA SER A 89 4.08 -1.27 -2.76
C SER A 89 3.82 0.18 -3.17
N LEU A 90 4.66 1.09 -2.68
CA LEU A 90 4.58 2.52 -2.98
C LEU A 90 5.45 2.86 -4.18
N HIS A 91 4.89 3.61 -5.12
CA HIS A 91 5.61 4.04 -6.31
C HIS A 91 6.50 5.27 -6.08
N GLY A 92 7.47 5.48 -6.96
CA GLY A 92 8.29 6.70 -6.95
C GLY A 92 7.59 7.90 -7.60
N CYS A 93 8.20 9.08 -7.47
CA CYS A 93 7.85 10.29 -8.20
C CYS A 93 7.82 10.06 -9.71
N GLY A 94 7.03 10.84 -10.44
CA GLY A 94 6.98 10.80 -11.91
C GLY A 94 6.40 9.49 -12.46
N THR A 95 5.68 8.73 -11.64
CA THR A 95 5.07 7.45 -12.02
C THR A 95 3.57 7.62 -12.24
N PRO A 96 3.12 8.01 -13.45
CA PRO A 96 1.69 8.20 -13.73
C PRO A 96 0.91 6.90 -13.63
N PHE A 97 -0.40 6.99 -13.45
CA PHE A 97 -1.29 5.84 -13.26
C PHE A 97 -1.19 4.77 -14.35
N ALA A 98 -0.95 5.16 -15.61
CA ALA A 98 -0.74 4.23 -16.72
C ALA A 98 0.59 3.46 -16.60
N LEU A 99 1.68 4.15 -16.26
CA LEU A 99 2.99 3.54 -16.05
C LEU A 99 2.96 2.61 -14.83
N MET A 100 2.25 2.98 -13.77
CA MET A 100 2.03 2.08 -12.64
C MET A 100 1.25 0.82 -13.01
N GLY A 101 0.32 0.92 -13.98
CA GLY A 101 -0.35 -0.26 -14.53
C GLY A 101 0.64 -1.25 -15.16
N LEU A 102 1.60 -0.74 -15.93
CA LEU A 102 2.68 -1.56 -16.50
C LEU A 102 3.60 -2.13 -15.40
N LEU A 103 4.04 -1.29 -14.46
CA LEU A 103 4.94 -1.72 -13.38
C LEU A 103 4.29 -2.78 -12.49
N ALA A 104 2.99 -2.68 -12.21
CA ALA A 104 2.27 -3.69 -11.45
C ALA A 104 2.19 -5.05 -12.19
N THR A 105 2.38 -5.10 -13.51
CA THR A 105 2.43 -6.36 -14.26
C THR A 105 3.86 -6.85 -14.53
N THR A 106 4.85 -5.96 -14.56
CA THR A 106 6.25 -6.34 -14.83
C THR A 106 7.05 -6.61 -13.56
N LEU A 107 6.85 -5.82 -12.49
CA LEU A 107 7.49 -6.06 -11.20
C LEU A 107 7.05 -7.41 -10.67
N SER A 108 8.02 -8.22 -10.25
CA SER A 108 7.82 -9.58 -9.78
C SER A 108 7.01 -9.69 -8.48
N PHE A 109 6.68 -8.57 -7.81
CA PHE A 109 5.82 -8.55 -6.62
C PHE A 109 4.58 -9.43 -6.77
N ASN A 110 3.82 -9.25 -7.86
CA ASN A 110 2.56 -9.98 -8.06
C ASN A 110 2.79 -11.46 -8.44
N LYS A 111 3.93 -11.79 -9.06
CA LYS A 111 4.32 -13.18 -9.37
C LYS A 111 4.70 -13.96 -8.12
N HIS A 112 5.43 -13.32 -7.21
CA HIS A 112 5.70 -13.87 -5.88
C HIS A 112 4.44 -13.98 -5.05
N ALA A 113 3.58 -12.96 -5.10
CA ALA A 113 2.32 -12.93 -4.37
C ALA A 113 1.37 -14.08 -4.74
N GLU A 114 1.30 -14.43 -6.02
CA GLU A 114 0.44 -15.52 -6.52
C GLU A 114 0.76 -16.88 -5.88
N THR A 115 2.03 -17.15 -5.57
CA THR A 115 2.47 -18.44 -5.03
C THR A 115 2.73 -18.43 -3.52
N ASN A 116 2.58 -17.28 -2.85
CA ASN A 116 3.01 -17.09 -1.46
C ASN A 116 1.97 -16.45 -0.53
N ASP A 117 0.71 -16.36 -0.96
CA ASP A 117 -0.41 -15.89 -0.12
C ASP A 117 -0.23 -14.45 0.35
N ILE A 118 0.24 -13.61 -0.57
CA ILE A 118 0.47 -12.19 -0.32
C ILE A 118 -0.54 -11.42 -1.15
N VAL A 119 -1.32 -10.56 -0.53
CA VAL A 119 -2.05 -9.49 -1.21
C VAL A 119 -1.07 -8.35 -1.43
N VAL A 120 -1.04 -7.77 -2.63
CA VAL A 120 -0.20 -6.59 -2.91
C VAL A 120 -1.08 -5.37 -3.14
N LEU A 121 -1.00 -4.40 -2.25
CA LEU A 121 -1.68 -3.12 -2.40
C LEU A 121 -0.75 -2.12 -3.10
N TRP A 122 -1.28 -1.42 -4.10
CA TRP A 122 -0.58 -0.43 -4.90
C TRP A 122 -1.34 0.91 -4.85
N PRO A 123 -1.19 1.68 -3.77
CA PRO A 123 -1.78 3.02 -3.68
C PRO A 123 -1.18 3.93 -4.74
N GLN A 124 -1.97 4.88 -5.25
CA GLN A 124 -1.55 5.80 -6.30
C GLN A 124 -1.73 7.26 -5.88
N LYS A 125 -0.66 8.04 -5.95
CA LYS A 125 -0.71 9.51 -5.90
C LYS A 125 -1.12 10.09 -7.25
N ALA A 126 -1.88 11.19 -7.21
CA ALA A 126 -2.16 12.00 -8.38
C ALA A 126 -1.02 12.99 -8.64
N ALA A 127 -0.79 13.31 -9.91
CA ALA A 127 0.08 14.42 -10.30
C ALA A 127 -0.75 15.70 -10.40
N GLU A 128 -0.35 16.75 -9.68
CA GLU A 128 -1.06 18.04 -9.65
C GLU A 128 -0.47 19.03 -10.65
N VAL A 129 -0.68 18.82 -11.94
CA VAL A 129 0.01 19.60 -12.98
C VAL A 129 -0.36 21.10 -12.96
N LEU A 130 -1.49 21.48 -12.36
CA LEU A 130 -2.08 22.82 -12.50
C LEU A 130 -2.61 23.45 -11.21
N THR A 131 -2.38 22.85 -10.03
CA THR A 131 -2.82 23.45 -8.76
C THR A 131 -1.90 24.63 -8.38
N PRO A 132 -2.40 25.87 -8.26
CA PRO A 132 -1.57 26.99 -7.81
C PRO A 132 -1.01 26.72 -6.42
N GLY A 133 0.31 26.88 -6.25
CA GLY A 133 0.99 26.61 -4.99
C GLY A 133 1.50 25.18 -4.82
N ALA A 134 1.17 24.24 -5.70
CA ALA A 134 1.73 22.90 -5.65
C ALA A 134 3.26 22.92 -5.83
N THR A 135 3.92 22.20 -4.94
CA THR A 135 5.36 21.91 -4.94
C THR A 135 5.77 21.09 -6.17
N TRP A 136 7.08 20.94 -6.37
CA TRP A 136 7.59 20.07 -7.43
C TRP A 136 7.15 18.62 -7.23
N GLU A 137 7.21 18.14 -5.99
CA GLU A 137 6.89 16.77 -5.62
C GLU A 137 5.40 16.45 -5.86
N GLU A 138 4.50 17.36 -5.52
CA GLU A 138 3.06 17.21 -5.79
C GLU A 138 2.76 17.16 -7.29
N ARG A 139 3.43 17.99 -8.08
CA ARG A 139 3.31 17.97 -9.55
C ARG A 139 3.82 16.65 -10.15
N GLN A 140 4.78 16.00 -9.49
CA GLN A 140 5.30 14.69 -9.89
C GLN A 140 4.51 13.53 -9.29
N GLY A 141 3.49 13.79 -8.46
CA GLY A 141 2.75 12.75 -7.74
C GLY A 141 3.62 11.93 -6.80
N CYS A 142 4.59 12.57 -6.13
CA CYS A 142 5.39 11.93 -5.10
C CYS A 142 4.57 11.63 -3.84
N TRP A 143 5.01 10.62 -3.08
CA TRP A 143 4.66 10.52 -1.66
C TRP A 143 5.36 11.63 -0.88
N ASP A 144 4.73 12.07 0.20
CA ASP A 144 5.22 13.14 1.06
C ASP A 144 6.43 12.67 1.85
N GLY A 145 7.59 13.22 1.51
CA GLY A 145 8.84 13.03 2.24
C GLY A 145 9.44 14.35 2.73
N TYR A 146 8.71 15.47 2.60
CA TYR A 146 9.23 16.80 2.87
C TYR A 146 8.23 17.71 3.61
N GLY A 147 7.07 17.21 4.03
CA GLY A 147 6.04 17.95 4.76
C GLY A 147 4.99 18.62 3.90
N GLN A 148 4.77 18.17 2.65
CA GLN A 148 3.75 18.72 1.76
C GLN A 148 2.34 18.67 2.36
N THR A 149 2.04 17.62 3.13
CA THR A 149 0.76 17.37 3.79
C THR A 149 0.76 17.76 5.27
N GLY A 150 1.79 18.48 5.74
CA GLY A 150 1.90 19.01 7.10
C GLY A 150 3.12 18.50 7.86
N ALA A 151 3.34 19.04 9.07
CA ALA A 151 4.51 18.73 9.90
C ALA A 151 4.58 17.26 10.38
N GLU A 152 3.45 16.56 10.37
CA GLU A 152 3.32 15.17 10.83
C GLU A 152 3.51 14.14 9.72
N TYR A 153 4.01 14.54 8.54
CA TYR A 153 4.07 13.70 7.34
C TYR A 153 4.79 12.35 7.53
N ASP A 154 5.78 12.31 8.42
CA ASP A 154 6.58 11.12 8.74
C ASP A 154 6.10 10.38 10.00
N THR A 155 5.01 10.83 10.63
CA THR A 155 4.44 10.21 11.83
C THR A 155 3.18 9.40 11.51
N GLN A 156 2.72 8.60 12.49
CA GLN A 156 1.48 7.84 12.34
C GLN A 156 0.25 8.75 12.13
N SER A 157 0.30 10.01 12.56
CA SER A 157 -0.76 11.00 12.35
C SER A 157 -0.71 11.69 10.98
N GLY A 158 0.34 11.47 10.18
CA GLY A 158 0.49 12.06 8.86
C GLY A 158 -0.67 11.72 7.92
N ALA A 159 -1.06 12.67 7.07
CA ALA A 159 -2.24 12.52 6.22
C ALA A 159 -2.12 11.32 5.26
N GLN A 160 -0.96 11.18 4.60
CA GLN A 160 -0.71 10.03 3.70
C GLN A 160 -0.58 8.71 4.46
N MET A 161 0.02 8.71 5.65
CA MET A 161 0.12 7.53 6.51
C MET A 161 -1.26 7.03 6.95
N GLN A 162 -2.14 7.95 7.37
CA GLN A 162 -3.53 7.65 7.74
C GLN A 162 -4.33 7.12 6.55
N ALA A 163 -4.16 7.70 5.36
CA ALA A 163 -4.83 7.22 4.15
C ALA A 163 -4.44 5.78 3.81
N VAL A 164 -3.15 5.47 3.78
CA VAL A 164 -2.65 4.10 3.52
C VAL A 164 -3.11 3.14 4.63
N ARG A 165 -3.06 3.56 5.90
CA ARG A 165 -3.59 2.78 7.02
C ARG A 165 -5.07 2.42 6.83
N LYS A 166 -5.91 3.37 6.43
CA LYS A 166 -7.34 3.10 6.15
C LYS A 166 -7.53 2.10 5.01
N MET A 167 -6.67 2.13 3.98
CA MET A 167 -6.70 1.11 2.91
C MET A 167 -6.32 -0.28 3.44
N ILE A 168 -5.29 -0.36 4.29
CA ILE A 168 -4.88 -1.61 4.95
C ILE A 168 -6.03 -2.15 5.81
N GLU A 169 -6.65 -1.29 6.61
CA GLU A 169 -7.80 -1.61 7.46
C GLU A 169 -8.98 -2.15 6.66
N ALA A 170 -9.30 -1.51 5.53
CA ALA A 170 -10.35 -1.96 4.62
C ALA A 170 -10.05 -3.36 4.04
N LEU A 171 -8.80 -3.63 3.64
CA LEU A 171 -8.40 -4.95 3.14
C LEU A 171 -8.39 -6.03 4.22
N ALA A 172 -7.96 -5.68 5.43
CA ALA A 172 -7.92 -6.61 6.56
C ALA A 172 -9.33 -6.91 7.13
N GLY A 173 -10.35 -6.14 6.72
CA GLY A 173 -11.70 -6.24 7.30
C GLY A 173 -11.74 -5.77 8.76
N THR A 174 -10.79 -4.93 9.18
CA THR A 174 -10.64 -4.44 10.55
C THR A 174 -10.74 -2.93 10.57
N ASN A 175 -11.67 -2.35 11.33
CA ASN A 175 -11.63 -0.92 11.64
C ASN A 175 -10.62 -0.69 12.79
N MET A 176 -9.32 -0.57 12.48
CA MET A 176 -8.27 -0.42 13.51
C MET A 176 -8.25 0.97 14.16
N MET A 177 -9.06 1.93 13.69
CA MET A 177 -9.36 3.16 14.45
C MET A 177 -10.06 2.88 15.79
N SER A 178 -10.73 1.73 15.96
CA SER A 178 -11.27 1.30 17.25
C SER A 178 -10.31 0.48 18.10
N VAL A 179 -9.24 -0.08 17.51
CA VAL A 179 -8.33 -1.02 18.18
C VAL A 179 -7.26 -0.31 19.01
N HIS A 180 -6.94 0.95 18.70
CA HIS A 180 -6.04 1.77 19.54
C HIS A 180 -6.75 2.45 20.72
N ALA A 181 -8.08 2.30 20.84
CA ALA A 181 -8.87 2.80 21.96
C ALA A 181 -9.07 1.77 23.11
N ALA A 182 -8.53 0.55 22.98
CA ALA A 182 -8.50 -0.47 24.02
C ALA A 182 -7.05 -0.96 24.13
N GLU A 183 -6.29 -0.81 25.22
CA GLU A 183 -6.53 -0.85 26.67
C GLU A 183 -5.25 -0.37 27.42
N PRO A 184 -5.19 -0.27 28.77
CA PRO A 184 -6.27 -0.12 29.75
C PRO A 184 -6.03 1.03 30.76
N ALA A 185 -7.10 1.65 31.25
CA ALA A 185 -7.08 2.26 32.57
C ALA A 185 -7.98 1.42 33.49
N SER A 186 -7.33 0.54 34.25
CA SER A 186 -7.91 -0.05 35.46
C SER A 186 -8.39 1.07 36.38
N LYS A 187 -9.69 1.10 36.68
CA LYS A 187 -10.24 1.56 37.97
C LYS A 187 -11.72 1.19 38.13
N THR A 188 -11.92 0.22 39.03
CA THR A 188 -13.02 0.17 40.01
C THR A 188 -14.45 -0.07 39.50
N MET A 189 -14.83 -1.34 39.60
CA MET A 189 -16.22 -1.79 39.78
C MET A 189 -16.74 -1.39 41.17
N GLN A 190 -17.82 -0.61 41.23
CA GLN A 190 -18.78 -0.42 42.35
C GLN A 190 -19.69 0.75 41.95
N MET A 191 -21.03 0.78 41.99
CA MET A 191 -22.14 0.03 42.61
C MET A 191 -23.34 0.23 41.63
N LEU A 192 -24.37 -0.59 41.52
CA LEU A 192 -25.42 -0.85 42.51
C LEU A 192 -26.22 -2.08 42.02
N ARG A 193 -26.18 -3.17 42.78
CA ARG A 193 -27.18 -4.23 42.71
C ARG A 193 -28.35 -3.81 43.59
N THR A 194 -29.56 -3.78 43.06
CA THR A 194 -30.77 -3.77 43.87
C THR A 194 -31.04 -5.20 44.37
N PRO A 195 -31.47 -5.41 45.63
CA PRO A 195 -31.78 -6.74 46.14
C PRO A 195 -33.18 -7.16 45.68
N ARG A 196 -33.31 -8.39 45.19
CA ARG A 196 -34.59 -9.10 45.19
C ARG A 196 -34.81 -9.73 46.58
N PRO A 197 -36.05 -9.75 47.10
CA PRO A 197 -36.37 -10.40 48.36
C PRO A 197 -36.70 -11.88 48.11
N ASP A 198 -36.39 -12.74 49.09
CA ASP A 198 -36.97 -14.09 49.23
C ASP A 198 -37.03 -14.40 50.75
N PRO A 199 -37.97 -15.22 51.25
CA PRO A 199 -39.31 -15.55 50.74
C PRO A 199 -40.44 -14.77 51.44
#